data_AF-A0A9X8EC24-F1
#
_entry.id   AF-A0A9X8EC24-F1
#
_cell.length_a   1.000
_cell.length_b   1.000
_cell.length_c   1.000
_cell.angle_alpha   90.00
_cell.angle_beta   90.00
_cell.angle_gamma   90.00
#
_symmetry.space_group_name_H-M   'P 1'
#
loop_
_entity.id
_entity.type
_entity.pdbx_description
1 polymer ?
#
loop_
_entity_poly.entity_id
_entity_poly.type
_entity_poly.pdbx_seq_one_letter_code
_entity_poly.pdbx_strand_id
1 'polypeptide(L)'
;FYKYVNSYFKVRQNDVKSDTLEVRWDVTYVYFISYGFKIASLFWLFLLPPQKAEVKALKARGGKSKVAGFILVSLFFFCVSFTVSSNIMSIFPSTKCYRVAGGNGVLDPKTGKCPLK
;
A
#
# COMPACT_ATOMS: atom_id res chain seq x y z
N PHE A 1 -0.99 0.00 -0.09
CA PHE A 1 -1.32 1.43 -0.24
C PHE A 1 -1.27 1.90 -1.70
N TYR A 2 -0.10 1.89 -2.36
CA TYR A 2 0.05 2.32 -3.77
C TYR A 2 -0.99 1.71 -4.70
N LYS A 3 -1.21 0.39 -4.59
CA LYS A 3 -2.17 -0.36 -5.38
C LYS A 3 -3.61 0.18 -5.31
N TYR A 4 -4.03 0.66 -4.14
CA TYR A 4 -5.38 1.17 -3.90
C TYR A 4 -5.53 2.60 -4.42
N VAL A 5 -4.55 3.46 -4.13
CA VAL A 5 -4.54 4.84 -4.63
C VAL A 5 -4.51 4.83 -6.15
N ASN A 6 -3.62 4.04 -6.75
CA ASN A 6 -3.49 3.88 -8.19
C ASN A 6 -4.78 3.38 -8.86
N SER A 7 -5.65 2.67 -8.12
CA SER A 7 -6.91 2.16 -8.68
C SER A 7 -7.90 3.27 -9.06
N TYR A 8 -7.70 4.49 -8.54
CA TYR A 8 -8.50 5.67 -8.86
C TYR A 8 -7.95 6.50 -10.02
N PHE A 9 -6.71 6.24 -10.46
CA PHE A 9 -6.03 6.99 -11.52
C PHE A 9 -5.80 6.13 -12.77
N LYS A 10 -5.64 6.75 -13.95
CA LYS A 10 -5.37 6.05 -15.22
C LYS A 10 -3.88 5.70 -15.36
N VAL A 11 -3.35 4.89 -14.44
CA VAL A 11 -1.91 4.55 -14.37
C VAL A 11 -1.61 3.09 -14.69
N ARG A 12 -2.52 2.37 -15.35
CA ARG A 12 -2.26 0.98 -15.76
C ARG A 12 -1.38 0.96 -17.01
N GLN A 13 -0.76 -0.18 -17.28
CA GLN A 13 0.14 -0.36 -18.43
C GLN A 13 -0.50 0.05 -19.76
N ASN A 14 -1.78 -0.28 -19.99
CA ASN A 14 -2.48 0.11 -21.22
C ASN A 14 -2.79 1.61 -21.27
N ASP A 15 -3.02 2.25 -20.11
CA ASP A 15 -3.29 3.68 -20.05
C ASP A 15 -1.98 4.46 -20.29
N VAL A 16 -0.87 4.03 -19.67
CA VAL A 16 0.48 4.60 -19.87
C VAL A 16 0.92 4.51 -21.33
N LYS A 17 0.60 3.41 -22.04
CA LYS A 17 0.89 3.27 -23.47
C LYS A 17 0.14 4.27 -24.36
N SER A 18 -0.99 4.80 -23.90
CA SER A 18 -1.77 5.76 -24.69
C SER A 18 -1.17 7.18 -24.68
N ASP A 19 -0.21 7.45 -23.78
CA ASP A 19 0.55 8.71 -23.66
C ASP A 19 -0.29 10.01 -23.76
N THR A 20 -1.53 9.97 -23.25
CA THR A 20 -2.39 11.17 -23.20
C THR A 20 -1.93 12.16 -22.12
N LEU A 21 -2.24 13.45 -22.31
CA LEU A 21 -1.91 14.49 -21.33
C LEU A 21 -2.50 14.19 -19.94
N GLU A 22 -3.74 13.70 -19.88
CA GLU A 22 -4.39 13.29 -18.63
C GLU A 22 -3.61 12.21 -17.89
N VAL A 23 -3.18 11.16 -18.61
CA VAL A 23 -2.41 10.05 -18.03
C VAL A 23 -1.07 10.54 -17.46
N ARG A 24 -0.41 11.50 -18.11
CA ARG A 24 0.86 12.08 -17.62
C ARG A 24 0.67 12.81 -16.29
N TRP A 25 -0.42 13.55 -16.14
CA TRP A 25 -0.77 14.19 -14.86
C TRP A 25 -1.12 13.16 -13.79
N ASP A 26 -1.92 12.15 -14.11
CA ASP A 26 -2.28 11.06 -13.21
C ASP A 26 -1.03 10.31 -12.68
N VAL A 27 -0.08 10.01 -13.55
CA VAL A 27 1.20 9.40 -13.18
C VAL A 27 1.98 10.32 -12.24
N THR A 28 2.03 11.62 -12.54
CA THR A 28 2.72 12.61 -11.71
C THR A 28 2.12 12.69 -10.31
N TYR A 29 0.80 12.74 -10.18
CA TYR A 29 0.12 12.77 -8.88
C TYR A 29 0.41 11.52 -8.05
N VAL A 30 0.35 10.33 -8.66
CA VAL A 30 0.66 9.08 -7.98
C VAL A 30 2.10 9.05 -7.47
N TYR A 31 3.07 9.54 -8.25
CA TYR A 31 4.45 9.65 -7.80
C TYR A 31 4.61 10.65 -6.66
N PHE A 32 3.99 11.82 -6.76
CA PHE A 32 4.04 12.84 -5.72
C PHE A 32 3.50 12.30 -4.39
N ILE A 33 2.35 11.62 -4.41
CA ILE A 33 1.77 10.96 -3.24
C ILE A 33 2.74 9.90 -2.69
N SER A 34 3.27 9.03 -3.55
CA SER A 34 4.21 7.96 -3.15
C SER A 34 5.44 8.51 -2.44
N TYR A 35 6.08 9.53 -3.01
CA TYR A 35 7.25 10.18 -2.40
C TYR A 35 6.87 10.95 -1.13
N GLY A 36 5.70 11.59 -1.09
CA GLY A 36 5.16 12.23 0.10
C GLY A 36 5.06 11.27 1.29
N PHE A 37 4.50 10.07 1.08
CA PHE A 37 4.45 9.04 2.13
C PHE A 37 5.83 8.53 2.55
N LYS A 38 6.78 8.43 1.61
CA LYS A 38 8.17 8.07 1.95
C LYS A 38 8.79 9.12 2.87
N ILE A 39 8.69 10.40 2.53
CA ILE A 39 9.20 11.50 3.37
C ILE A 39 8.46 11.54 4.72
N ALA A 40 7.14 11.38 4.72
CA ALA A 40 6.36 11.32 5.96
C ALA A 40 6.80 10.16 6.87
N SER A 41 7.22 9.02 6.32
CA SER A 41 7.76 7.92 7.13
C SER A 41 9.06 8.28 7.87
N LEU A 42 9.85 9.22 7.32
CA LEU A 42 11.05 9.73 7.99
C LEU A 42 10.71 10.65 9.18
N PHE A 43 9.47 11.15 9.29
CA PHE A 43 9.06 11.95 10.46
C PHE A 43 9.25 11.18 11.77
N TRP A 44 9.00 9.86 11.76
CA TRP A 44 9.19 9.00 12.92
C TRP A 44 10.66 8.82 13.33
N LEU A 45 11.61 9.25 12.50
CA LEU A 45 13.04 9.19 12.82
C LEU A 45 13.40 10.10 14.00
N PHE A 46 12.71 11.23 14.17
CA PHE A 46 12.91 12.11 15.32
C PHE A 46 12.58 11.43 16.66
N LEU A 47 11.62 10.49 16.66
CA LEU A 47 11.26 9.72 17.85
C LEU A 47 12.33 8.68 18.20
N LEU A 48 13.17 8.28 17.24
CA LEU A 48 14.17 7.25 17.45
C LEU A 48 15.42 7.86 18.12
N PRO A 49 15.90 7.31 19.26
CA PRO A 49 17.06 7.87 19.93
C PRO A 49 18.28 7.85 19.01
N PRO A 50 19.00 8.97 18.83
CA PRO A 50 20.09 9.07 17.87
C PRO A 50 21.37 8.33 18.31
N GLN A 51 21.50 7.98 19.60
CA GLN A 51 22.71 7.36 20.15
C GLN A 51 22.52 5.90 20.56
N LYS A 52 23.47 5.05 20.13
CA LYS A 52 23.53 3.62 20.44
C LYS A 52 23.51 3.34 21.95
N ALA A 53 24.07 4.24 22.77
CA ALA A 53 24.11 4.11 24.23
C ALA A 53 22.71 4.28 24.87
N GLU A 54 21.94 5.25 24.42
CA GLU A 54 20.59 5.52 24.92
C GLU A 54 19.61 4.42 24.53
N VAL A 55 19.72 3.88 23.30
CA VAL A 55 18.96 2.71 22.87
C VAL A 55 19.28 1.49 23.74
N LYS A 56 20.56 1.29 24.10
CA LYS A 56 20.97 0.19 24.99
C LYS A 56 20.43 0.38 26.41
N ALA A 57 20.43 1.62 26.92
CA ALA A 57 19.84 1.96 28.20
C ALA A 57 18.31 1.76 28.20
N LEU A 58 17.61 2.17 27.13
CA LEU A 58 16.17 1.95 26.94
C LEU A 58 15.83 0.47 26.76
N LYS A 59 16.69 -0.34 26.13
CA LYS A 59 16.47 -1.80 26.05
C LYS A 59 16.68 -2.49 27.41
N ALA A 60 17.62 -2.00 28.21
CA ALA A 60 17.92 -2.54 29.54
C ALA A 60 16.89 -2.11 30.60
N ARG A 61 16.40 -0.86 30.54
CA ARG A 61 15.51 -0.25 31.53
C ARG A 61 14.06 -0.09 31.07
N GLY A 62 13.79 -0.29 29.78
CA GLY A 62 12.48 -0.07 29.18
C GLY A 62 11.43 -1.06 29.68
N GLY A 63 10.23 -0.55 29.91
CA GLY A 63 9.07 -1.34 30.32
C GLY A 63 8.62 -2.31 29.22
N LYS A 64 8.29 -3.54 29.60
CA LYS A 64 7.70 -4.55 28.71
C LYS A 64 6.19 -4.53 28.87
N SER A 65 5.46 -4.04 27.86
CA SER A 65 4.00 -4.10 27.85
C SER A 65 3.51 -5.31 27.03
N LYS A 66 2.92 -6.29 27.72
CA LYS A 66 2.32 -7.48 27.07
C LYS A 66 1.18 -7.08 26.12
N VAL A 67 0.40 -6.07 26.49
CA VAL A 67 -0.72 -5.55 25.68
C VAL A 67 -0.21 -4.92 24.39
N ALA A 68 0.78 -4.02 24.48
CA ALA A 68 1.37 -3.39 23.30
C ALA A 68 2.01 -4.42 22.35
N GLY A 69 2.68 -5.44 22.93
CA GLY A 69 3.24 -6.55 22.15
C GLY A 69 2.16 -7.36 21.42
N PHE A 70 1.06 -7.71 22.09
CA PHE A 70 -0.05 -8.43 21.46
C PHE A 70 -0.70 -7.62 20.34
N ILE A 71 -0.98 -6.33 20.58
CA ILE A 71 -1.54 -5.44 19.56
C ILE A 71 -0.62 -5.40 18.34
N LEU A 72 0.69 -5.19 18.55
CA LEU A 72 1.66 -5.12 17.46
C LEU A 72 1.70 -6.41 16.62
N VAL A 73 1.77 -7.58 17.26
CA VAL A 73 1.82 -8.87 16.57
C VAL A 73 0.51 -9.14 15.80
N SER A 74 -0.64 -8.88 16.42
CA SER A 74 -1.95 -9.05 15.77
C SER A 74 -2.10 -8.13 14.55
N LEU A 75 -1.73 -6.86 14.69
CA LEU A 75 -1.75 -5.89 13.59
C LEU A 75 -0.82 -6.31 12.46
N PHE A 76 0.39 -6.76 12.80
CA PHE A 76 1.36 -7.23 11.82
C PHE A 76 0.84 -8.43 11.03
N PHE A 77 0.30 -9.44 11.72
CA PHE A 77 -0.27 -10.62 11.08
C PHE A 77 -1.43 -10.27 10.15
N PHE A 78 -2.34 -9.41 10.60
CA PHE A 78 -3.45 -8.93 9.79
C PHE A 78 -2.97 -8.17 8.54
N CYS A 79 -2.04 -7.23 8.70
CA CYS A 79 -1.46 -6.45 7.60
C CYS A 79 -0.77 -7.33 6.55
N VAL A 80 0.01 -8.32 6.99
CA VAL A 80 0.68 -9.27 6.09
C VAL A 80 -0.34 -10.13 5.35
N SER A 81 -1.30 -10.72 6.06
CA SER A 81 -2.35 -11.56 5.47
C SER A 81 -3.17 -10.80 4.42
N PHE A 82 -3.57 -9.57 4.74
CA PHE A 82 -4.28 -8.69 3.82
C PHE A 82 -3.43 -8.32 2.60
N THR A 83 -2.16 -7.98 2.81
CA THR A 83 -1.24 -7.64 1.72
C THR A 83 -1.02 -8.83 0.78
N VAL A 84 -0.78 -10.02 1.31
CA VAL A 84 -0.61 -11.24 0.52
C VAL A 84 -1.87 -11.53 -0.29
N SER A 85 -3.03 -11.51 0.36
CA SER A 85 -4.33 -11.75 -0.29
C SER A 85 -4.57 -10.79 -1.45
N SER A 86 -4.41 -9.48 -1.25
CA SER A 86 -4.61 -8.47 -2.31
C SER A 86 -3.61 -8.59 -3.45
N ASN A 87 -2.39 -9.06 -3.19
CA ASN A 87 -1.42 -9.34 -4.24
C ASN A 87 -1.82 -10.57 -5.08
N ILE A 88 -2.23 -11.65 -4.42
CA ILE A 88 -2.71 -12.87 -5.09
C ILE A 88 -3.92 -12.53 -5.98
N MET A 89 -4.90 -11.79 -5.46
CA MET A 89 -6.10 -11.37 -6.21
C MET A 89 -5.78 -10.56 -7.47
N SER A 90 -4.64 -9.86 -7.50
CA SER A 90 -4.27 -9.04 -8.66
C SER A 90 -3.67 -9.83 -9.81
N ILE A 91 -3.22 -11.06 -9.55
CA ILE A 91 -2.68 -11.97 -10.56
C ILE A 91 -3.83 -12.69 -11.26
N PHE A 92 -4.87 -13.08 -10.51
CA PHE A 92 -5.99 -13.83 -11.07
C PHE A 92 -6.90 -12.95 -11.95
N PRO A 93 -7.18 -13.36 -13.20
CA PRO A 93 -7.97 -12.57 -14.15
C PRO A 93 -9.40 -12.35 -13.69
N SER A 94 -9.95 -13.25 -12.87
CA SER A 94 -11.31 -13.15 -12.31
C SER A 94 -11.43 -12.18 -11.14
N THR A 95 -10.32 -11.75 -10.53
CA THR A 95 -10.33 -10.87 -9.35
C THR A 95 -9.51 -9.59 -9.54
N LYS A 96 -8.74 -9.47 -10.63
CA LYS A 96 -7.87 -8.31 -10.92
C LYS A 96 -8.62 -6.98 -11.07
N CYS A 97 -9.92 -7.00 -11.39
CA CYS A 97 -10.69 -5.78 -11.59
C CYS A 97 -11.10 -5.11 -10.28
N TYR A 98 -11.13 -5.84 -9.15
CA TYR A 98 -11.54 -5.25 -7.88
C TYR A 98 -10.55 -4.19 -7.41
N ARG A 99 -11.06 -3.10 -6.81
CA ARG A 99 -10.22 -2.02 -6.23
C ARG A 99 -9.26 -2.53 -5.16
N VAL A 100 -9.70 -3.52 -4.38
CA VAL A 100 -8.85 -4.16 -3.37
C VAL A 100 -7.63 -4.86 -4.00
N ALA A 101 -7.81 -5.37 -5.22
CA ALA A 101 -6.78 -5.96 -6.05
C ALA A 101 -6.10 -4.95 -6.98
N GLY A 102 -6.31 -3.63 -6.78
CA GLY A 102 -5.72 -2.56 -7.58
C GLY A 102 -6.33 -2.31 -8.95
N GLY A 103 -7.47 -2.93 -9.25
CA GLY A 103 -8.20 -2.71 -10.49
C GLY A 103 -9.13 -1.50 -10.41
N ASN A 104 -9.62 -1.03 -11.56
CA ASN A 104 -10.50 0.15 -11.68
C ASN A 104 -11.91 -0.03 -11.08
N GLY A 105 -12.24 -1.24 -10.58
CA GLY A 105 -13.54 -1.58 -10.02
C GLY A 105 -14.68 -1.60 -11.03
N VAL A 106 -14.37 -1.71 -12.33
CA VAL A 106 -15.38 -1.83 -13.38
C VAL A 106 -15.63 -3.31 -13.66
N LEU A 107 -16.88 -3.75 -13.44
CA LEU A 107 -17.36 -5.08 -13.77
C LEU A 107 -18.01 -5.07 -15.16
N ASP A 108 -17.97 -6.21 -15.84
CA ASP A 108 -18.68 -6.39 -17.10
C ASP A 108 -20.20 -6.36 -16.85
N PRO A 109 -20.96 -5.43 -17.47
CA PRO A 109 -22.40 -5.29 -17.24
C PRO A 109 -23.22 -6.52 -17.68
N LYS A 110 -22.68 -7.41 -18.53
CA LYS A 110 -23.40 -8.61 -18.98
C LYS A 110 -23.20 -9.81 -18.07
N THR A 111 -22.00 -9.96 -17.50
CA THR A 111 -21.62 -11.15 -16.73
C THR A 111 -21.47 -10.88 -15.23
N GLY A 112 -21.42 -9.61 -14.82
CA GLY A 112 -21.16 -9.19 -13.45
C GLY A 112 -19.75 -9.56 -12.95
N LYS A 113 -18.88 -10.07 -13.83
CA LYS A 113 -17.53 -10.56 -13.51
C LYS A 113 -16.47 -9.56 -13.97
N CYS A 114 -15.24 -9.76 -13.50
CA CYS A 114 -14.11 -9.00 -14.03
C CYS A 114 -13.95 -9.25 -15.54
N PRO A 115 -13.80 -8.20 -16.36
CA PRO A 115 -13.63 -8.36 -17.79
C PRO A 115 -12.36 -9.15 -18.10
N LEU A 116 -12.51 -10.24 -18.85
CA LEU A 116 -11.42 -11.04 -19.40
C LEU A 116 -10.86 -10.31 -20.63
N LYS A 117 -10.08 -9.27 -20.38
CA LYS A 117 -9.24 -8.63 -21.39
C LYS A 117 -7.77 -8.84 -21.06
#